data_AF-A0A8C5SFU5-F1
#
_entry.id   AF-A0A8C5SFU5-F1
#
_cell.length_a   1.000
_cell.length_b   1.000
_cell.length_c   1.000
_cell.angle_alpha   90.00
_cell.angle_beta   90.00
_cell.angle_gamma   90.00
#
_symmetry.space_group_name_H-M   'P 1'
#
loop_
_entity.id
_entity.type
_entity.pdbx_description
1 polymer ?
#
loop_
_entity_poly.entity_id
_entity_poly.type
_entity_poly.pdbx_seq_one_letter_code
_entity_poly.pdbx_strand_id
1 'polypeptide(L)'
;MNKQNHLQFISFREWKTWPTSSSPSWKIKCRSSGRLTFPLIRQENLRKTMAKRIVKSVQYGGITFPSIVHSEESICYAHRSFQVRDSDVFNVTYPKSGTTWMQEILTLIYSNGDPTFSQSTPCWERVPWVEHNAAKQYLENRPSPRLITSHLPATIFPEKFFTSQAKAIYIVRDPKDVCVSLYHYTKMCSFLEYREDFGEFIELFSTGKILFGTWFDHVKSWLAYKNEKKFLLLVYDELLKDLRGSVLRICEFLGKNLDSTMVDSVVENASFGVMKNNKMVNYTLVPENVLDQKISPFFRKGKNQKNVEKNLQFNEYPKVGAVKHIVPYLFPSLSLQGFLGTGKLTLLKSRVLLSTSSTRKI
;
A
#
# COMPACT_ATOMS: atom_id res chain seq x y z
N MET A 1 -28.59 37.00 7.14
CA MET A 1 -28.39 36.34 5.83
C MET A 1 -27.43 35.17 6.01
N ASN A 2 -27.98 33.96 6.20
CA ASN A 2 -27.21 32.72 6.33
C ASN A 2 -26.69 32.29 4.95
N LYS A 3 -25.37 32.21 4.77
CA LYS A 3 -24.77 31.47 3.66
C LYS A 3 -24.61 30.01 4.08
N GLN A 4 -25.47 29.15 3.55
CA GLN A 4 -25.28 27.70 3.57
C GLN A 4 -23.99 27.35 2.83
N ASN A 5 -23.03 26.77 3.55
CA ASN A 5 -21.86 26.15 2.93
C ASN A 5 -22.31 24.83 2.28
N HIS A 6 -22.31 24.80 0.95
CA HIS A 6 -22.58 23.61 0.16
C HIS A 6 -21.48 22.57 0.39
N LEU A 7 -21.84 21.46 1.01
CA LEU A 7 -21.05 20.23 1.10
C LEU A 7 -20.86 19.66 -0.32
N GLN A 8 -19.64 19.59 -0.82
CA GLN A 8 -19.34 18.77 -1.99
C GLN A 8 -19.20 17.32 -1.54
N PHE A 9 -20.15 16.49 -1.94
CA PHE A 9 -20.15 15.05 -1.71
C PHE A 9 -19.58 14.32 -2.94
N ILE A 10 -18.71 13.34 -2.73
CA ILE A 10 -18.42 12.32 -3.75
C ILE A 10 -19.47 11.21 -3.58
N SER A 11 -20.29 11.01 -4.61
CA SER A 11 -21.39 10.04 -4.62
C SER A 11 -20.91 8.67 -5.09
N PHE A 12 -21.29 7.61 -4.38
CA PHE A 12 -21.22 6.24 -4.91
C PHE A 12 -22.26 6.09 -6.02
N ARG A 13 -21.88 5.53 -7.17
CA ARG A 13 -22.83 5.08 -8.19
C ARG A 13 -23.25 3.64 -7.88
N GLU A 14 -24.51 3.31 -8.15
CA GLU A 14 -25.05 1.95 -8.03
C GLU A 14 -24.19 0.97 -8.85
N TRP A 15 -23.75 -0.11 -8.21
CA TRP A 15 -22.88 -1.13 -8.81
C TRP A 15 -23.68 -1.97 -9.81
N LYS A 16 -23.38 -1.85 -11.11
CA LYS A 16 -23.75 -2.87 -12.10
C LYS A 16 -22.73 -4.00 -12.01
N THR A 17 -23.21 -5.24 -12.15
CA THR A 17 -22.40 -6.45 -12.25
C THR A 17 -21.28 -6.30 -13.29
N TRP A 18 -20.19 -7.04 -13.14
CA TRP A 18 -19.14 -7.15 -14.17
C TRP A 18 -19.80 -7.46 -15.54
N PRO A 19 -19.38 -6.82 -16.65
CA PRO A 19 -19.96 -7.11 -17.95
C PRO A 19 -19.66 -8.56 -18.33
N THR A 20 -20.67 -9.42 -18.21
CA THR A 20 -20.65 -10.78 -18.76
C THR A 20 -21.29 -10.74 -20.15
N SER A 21 -20.65 -11.40 -21.12
CA SER A 21 -21.29 -11.70 -22.40
C SER A 21 -22.47 -12.66 -22.17
N SER A 22 -23.68 -12.27 -22.61
CA SER A 22 -24.99 -12.95 -22.62
C SER A 22 -26.00 -12.60 -21.49
N SER A 23 -27.17 -12.08 -21.93
CA SER A 23 -28.41 -11.53 -21.29
C SER A 23 -29.12 -12.38 -20.21
N PRO A 24 -30.30 -11.98 -19.62
CA PRO A 24 -31.04 -10.70 -19.59
C PRO A 24 -31.31 -10.12 -18.17
N SER A 25 -31.88 -8.92 -18.17
CA SER A 25 -32.16 -8.03 -17.03
C SER A 25 -32.94 -8.61 -15.85
N TRP A 26 -32.37 -8.48 -14.64
CA TRP A 26 -33.10 -8.46 -13.38
C TRP A 26 -32.80 -7.17 -12.62
N LYS A 27 -33.82 -6.34 -12.39
CA LYS A 27 -33.73 -5.13 -11.56
C LYS A 27 -33.73 -5.52 -10.08
N ILE A 28 -32.57 -5.51 -9.44
CA ILE A 28 -32.45 -5.57 -7.98
C ILE A 28 -32.39 -4.14 -7.45
N LYS A 29 -33.42 -3.71 -6.71
CA LYS A 29 -33.42 -2.47 -5.93
C LYS A 29 -32.59 -2.70 -4.68
N CYS A 30 -31.36 -2.18 -4.62
CA CYS A 30 -30.57 -2.14 -3.40
C CYS A 30 -30.53 -0.69 -2.87
N ARG A 31 -31.19 -0.43 -1.73
CA ARG A 31 -31.14 0.85 -1.01
C ARG A 31 -30.04 0.78 0.06
N SER A 32 -28.84 1.28 -0.23
CA SER A 32 -27.97 1.91 0.77
C SER A 32 -26.76 2.55 0.08
N SER A 33 -26.74 3.88 0.02
CA SER A 33 -25.60 4.67 -0.47
C SER A 33 -24.64 4.97 0.70
N GLY A 34 -23.74 4.05 1.00
CA GLY A 34 -22.60 4.34 1.88
C GLY A 34 -21.63 5.28 1.17
N ARG A 35 -21.22 6.39 1.81
CA ARG A 35 -20.22 7.35 1.30
C ARG A 35 -18.93 7.25 2.10
N LEU A 36 -17.79 7.12 1.40
CA LEU A 36 -16.47 7.42 1.95
C LEU A 36 -16.41 8.92 2.24
N THR A 37 -16.28 9.26 3.51
CA THR A 37 -16.11 10.64 3.97
C THR A 37 -14.70 10.78 4.54
N PHE A 38 -13.95 11.76 4.04
CA PHE A 38 -12.72 12.19 4.69
C PHE A 38 -13.11 13.20 5.78
N PRO A 39 -12.68 13.03 7.04
CA PRO A 39 -12.98 14.01 8.08
C PRO A 39 -12.33 15.36 7.75
N LEU A 40 -13.11 16.43 7.80
CA LEU A 40 -12.62 17.80 7.67
C LEU A 40 -11.80 18.15 8.91
N ILE A 41 -10.47 18.26 8.75
CA ILE A 41 -9.59 18.79 9.79
C ILE A 41 -9.88 20.29 9.93
N ARG A 42 -10.30 20.75 11.12
CA ARG A 42 -10.43 22.19 11.45
C ARG A 42 -9.08 22.88 11.24
N GLN A 43 -9.08 24.04 10.59
CA GLN A 43 -7.89 24.82 10.23
C GLN A 43 -7.10 25.42 11.42
N GLU A 44 -7.56 25.24 12.66
CA GLU A 44 -6.87 25.82 13.81
C GLU A 44 -5.65 24.98 14.22
N ASN A 45 -4.47 25.58 14.01
CA ASN A 45 -3.11 25.19 14.45
C ASN A 45 -2.16 24.46 13.46
N LEU A 46 -2.25 24.72 12.15
CA LEU A 46 -1.23 24.25 11.18
C LEU A 46 0.00 25.16 10.99
N ARG A 47 0.26 26.11 11.91
CA ARG A 47 1.54 26.83 11.97
C ARG A 47 2.38 26.36 13.16
N LYS A 48 2.79 25.10 13.14
CA LYS A 48 4.00 24.65 13.85
C LYS A 48 5.06 24.38 12.79
N THR A 49 6.28 24.81 13.04
CA THR A 49 7.46 24.63 12.18
C THR A 49 7.45 23.24 11.54
N MET A 50 7.61 23.16 10.21
CA MET A 50 7.54 21.92 9.42
C MET A 50 8.55 20.82 9.82
N ALA A 51 9.39 21.07 10.83
CA ALA A 51 10.40 20.15 11.32
C ALA A 51 9.82 18.87 11.96
N LYS A 52 8.60 18.91 12.54
CA LYS A 52 8.01 17.75 13.23
C LYS A 52 6.47 17.80 13.29
N ARG A 53 5.80 16.78 12.75
CA ARG A 53 4.34 16.56 12.91
C ARG A 53 4.09 15.24 13.62
N ILE A 54 3.45 15.29 14.79
CA ILE A 54 2.96 14.12 15.53
C ILE A 54 1.45 14.02 15.28
N VAL A 55 0.97 12.82 14.99
CA VAL A 55 -0.41 12.54 14.56
C VAL A 55 -1.04 11.51 15.49
N LYS A 56 -2.38 11.55 15.61
CA LYS A 56 -3.12 10.53 16.36
C LYS A 56 -2.98 9.18 15.64
N SER A 57 -2.73 8.14 16.43
CA SER A 57 -2.65 6.77 15.95
C SER A 57 -3.54 5.86 16.79
N VAL A 58 -3.82 4.68 16.23
CA VAL A 58 -4.52 3.58 16.88
C VAL A 58 -3.53 2.43 17.02
N GLN A 59 -3.59 1.69 18.13
CA GLN A 59 -2.82 0.47 18.33
C GLN A 59 -3.74 -0.73 18.22
N TYR A 60 -3.31 -1.79 17.55
CA TYR A 60 -3.99 -3.08 17.54
C TYR A 60 -2.96 -4.20 17.37
N GLY A 61 -2.95 -5.19 18.26
CA GLY A 61 -1.98 -6.29 18.22
C GLY A 61 -0.51 -5.83 18.27
N GLY A 62 -0.22 -4.71 18.97
CA GLY A 62 1.12 -4.11 19.02
C GLY A 62 1.55 -3.34 17.77
N ILE A 63 0.64 -3.14 16.81
CA ILE A 63 0.91 -2.45 15.54
C ILE A 63 0.22 -1.08 15.53
N THR A 64 0.93 -0.08 14.99
CA THR A 64 0.46 1.31 14.88
C THR A 64 -0.29 1.56 13.57
N PHE A 65 -1.44 2.23 13.63
CA PHE A 65 -2.29 2.58 12.49
C PHE A 65 -2.65 4.07 12.47
N PRO A 66 -2.74 4.72 11.29
CA PRO A 66 -3.22 6.09 11.19
C PRO A 66 -4.70 6.21 11.55
N SER A 67 -5.04 7.02 12.55
CA SER A 67 -6.42 7.09 13.10
C SER A 67 -7.43 7.81 12.19
N ILE A 68 -6.97 8.46 11.11
CA ILE A 68 -7.85 9.18 10.19
C ILE A 68 -8.74 8.22 9.38
N VAL A 69 -8.22 7.02 9.09
CA VAL A 69 -8.89 6.02 8.24
C VAL A 69 -9.01 4.64 8.91
N HIS A 70 -8.46 4.48 10.11
CA HIS A 70 -8.59 3.25 10.92
C HIS A 70 -9.08 3.57 12.33
N SER A 71 -9.78 2.61 12.91
CA SER A 71 -10.18 2.56 14.31
C SER A 71 -9.89 1.17 14.84
N GLU A 72 -9.87 1.00 16.16
CA GLU A 72 -9.72 -0.33 16.75
C GLU A 72 -10.86 -1.25 16.28
N GLU A 73 -12.08 -0.71 16.19
CA GLU A 73 -13.26 -1.40 15.66
C GLU A 73 -13.07 -1.84 14.20
N SER A 74 -12.53 -0.98 13.33
CA SER A 74 -12.37 -1.32 11.91
C SER A 74 -11.31 -2.39 11.68
N ILE A 75 -10.21 -2.34 12.44
CA ILE A 75 -9.15 -3.35 12.38
C ILE A 75 -9.64 -4.66 13.00
N CYS A 76 -10.36 -4.61 14.12
CA CYS A 76 -10.99 -5.77 14.73
C CYS A 76 -12.03 -6.41 13.80
N TYR A 77 -12.84 -5.61 13.11
CA TYR A 77 -13.76 -6.08 12.08
C TYR A 77 -13.00 -6.83 10.99
N ALA A 78 -11.94 -6.25 10.43
CA ALA A 78 -11.13 -6.90 9.41
C ALA A 78 -10.56 -8.24 9.92
N HIS A 79 -9.93 -8.24 11.09
CA HIS A 79 -9.25 -9.41 11.65
C HIS A 79 -10.23 -10.52 12.03
N ARG A 80 -11.29 -10.21 12.78
CA ARG A 80 -12.12 -11.19 13.49
C ARG A 80 -13.49 -11.43 12.86
N SER A 81 -14.05 -10.45 12.18
CA SER A 81 -15.47 -10.45 11.78
C SER A 81 -15.70 -10.47 10.27
N PHE A 82 -14.69 -10.09 9.48
CA PHE A 82 -14.80 -10.00 8.04
C PHE A 82 -15.09 -11.38 7.43
N GLN A 83 -16.25 -11.50 6.79
CA GLN A 83 -16.64 -12.73 6.10
C GLN A 83 -15.94 -12.81 4.75
N VAL A 84 -14.93 -13.68 4.67
CA VAL A 84 -14.21 -13.98 3.43
C VAL A 84 -15.04 -14.93 2.57
N ARG A 85 -15.14 -14.65 1.27
CA ARG A 85 -15.78 -15.51 0.28
C ARG A 85 -14.70 -16.18 -0.55
N ASP A 86 -14.93 -17.42 -0.97
CA ASP A 86 -13.97 -18.19 -1.77
C ASP A 86 -13.57 -17.51 -3.09
N SER A 87 -14.45 -16.66 -3.63
CA SER A 87 -14.21 -15.89 -4.84
C SER A 87 -13.42 -14.58 -4.63
N ASP A 88 -13.08 -14.23 -3.39
CA ASP A 88 -12.37 -12.98 -3.10
C ASP A 88 -10.92 -13.03 -3.57
N VAL A 89 -10.42 -11.85 -3.97
CA VAL A 89 -9.01 -11.64 -4.32
C VAL A 89 -8.46 -10.49 -3.50
N PHE A 90 -7.42 -10.79 -2.72
CA PHE A 90 -6.73 -9.83 -1.88
C PHE A 90 -5.44 -9.35 -2.54
N ASN A 91 -5.32 -8.04 -2.72
CA ASN A 91 -4.06 -7.34 -2.99
C ASN A 91 -3.43 -6.94 -1.66
N VAL A 92 -2.35 -7.62 -1.28
CA VAL A 92 -1.71 -7.39 0.02
C VAL A 92 -0.30 -6.85 -0.17
N THR A 93 0.03 -5.80 0.55
CA THR A 93 1.36 -5.16 0.44
C THR A 93 1.74 -4.50 1.76
N TYR A 94 3.04 -4.43 2.07
CA TYR A 94 3.49 -3.37 2.98
C TYR A 94 3.29 -2.01 2.28
N PRO A 95 2.86 -0.94 2.98
CA PRO A 95 2.64 0.37 2.37
C PRO A 95 3.79 0.82 1.46
N LYS A 96 3.45 1.43 0.33
CA LYS A 96 4.41 1.95 -0.69
C LYS A 96 5.17 0.89 -1.51
N SER A 97 4.75 -0.37 -1.45
CA SER A 97 5.32 -1.47 -2.25
C SER A 97 4.69 -1.68 -3.63
N GLY A 98 3.80 -0.78 -4.08
CA GLY A 98 3.15 -0.88 -5.40
C GLY A 98 1.65 -1.21 -5.38
N THR A 99 0.99 -1.02 -4.23
CA THR A 99 -0.43 -1.32 -4.01
C THR A 99 -1.34 -0.74 -5.09
N THR A 100 -1.20 0.56 -5.39
CA THR A 100 -2.01 1.26 -6.41
C THR A 100 -1.83 0.68 -7.80
N TRP A 101 -0.63 0.21 -8.12
CA TRP A 101 -0.36 -0.43 -9.40
C TRP A 101 -1.14 -1.73 -9.54
N MET A 102 -1.14 -2.54 -8.49
CA MET A 102 -1.91 -3.78 -8.47
C MET A 102 -3.42 -3.58 -8.41
N GLN A 103 -3.91 -2.55 -7.70
CA GLN A 103 -5.33 -2.18 -7.75
C GLN A 103 -5.77 -1.90 -9.20
N GLU A 104 -4.92 -1.23 -9.98
CA GLU A 104 -5.19 -0.94 -11.38
C GLU A 104 -5.10 -2.18 -12.27
N ILE A 105 -4.03 -2.96 -12.15
CA ILE A 105 -3.84 -4.22 -12.90
C ILE A 105 -5.03 -5.16 -12.66
N LEU A 106 -5.43 -5.38 -11.41
CA LEU A 106 -6.57 -6.24 -11.08
C LEU A 106 -7.87 -5.71 -11.64
N THR A 107 -8.11 -4.39 -11.56
CA THR A 107 -9.29 -3.79 -12.16
C THR A 107 -9.34 -4.05 -13.66
N LEU A 108 -8.25 -3.80 -14.38
CA LEU A 108 -8.18 -3.99 -15.82
C LEU A 108 -8.31 -5.47 -16.21
N ILE A 109 -7.69 -6.40 -15.47
CA ILE A 109 -7.85 -7.85 -15.70
C ILE A 109 -9.31 -8.28 -15.53
N TYR A 110 -9.99 -7.82 -14.47
CA TYR A 110 -11.39 -8.16 -14.23
C TYR A 110 -12.35 -7.45 -15.20
N SER A 111 -11.91 -6.36 -15.83
CA SER A 111 -12.59 -5.69 -16.94
C SER A 111 -12.13 -6.17 -18.32
N ASN A 112 -11.39 -7.28 -18.43
CA ASN A 112 -10.89 -7.85 -19.69
C ASN A 112 -10.15 -6.81 -20.56
N GLY A 113 -9.36 -5.94 -19.93
CA GLY A 113 -8.61 -4.87 -20.59
C GLY A 113 -9.40 -3.58 -20.86
N ASP A 114 -10.70 -3.50 -20.59
CA ASP A 114 -11.49 -2.28 -20.76
C ASP A 114 -11.16 -1.24 -19.64
N PRO A 115 -10.63 -0.06 -19.98
CA PRO A 115 -10.25 0.95 -19.00
C PRO A 115 -11.43 1.80 -18.51
N THR A 116 -12.64 1.64 -19.06
CA THR A 116 -13.81 2.47 -18.73
C THR A 116 -14.06 2.51 -17.21
N PHE A 117 -13.98 1.35 -16.54
CA PHE A 117 -14.20 1.29 -15.10
C PHE A 117 -13.04 1.95 -14.31
N SER A 118 -11.79 1.75 -14.76
CA SER A 118 -10.61 2.30 -14.09
C SER A 118 -10.48 3.83 -14.26
N GLN A 119 -11.05 4.38 -15.32
CA GLN A 119 -11.08 5.82 -15.63
C GLN A 119 -12.31 6.55 -15.09
N SER A 120 -13.37 5.83 -14.69
CA SER A 120 -14.61 6.43 -14.18
C SER A 120 -14.81 6.31 -12.67
N THR A 121 -14.10 5.37 -12.02
CA THR A 121 -14.28 5.08 -10.59
C THR A 121 -12.94 5.11 -9.85
N PRO A 122 -12.82 5.80 -8.71
CA PRO A 122 -11.57 5.86 -7.96
C PRO A 122 -11.03 4.49 -7.54
N CYS A 123 -9.71 4.30 -7.55
CA CYS A 123 -9.07 3.03 -7.22
C CYS A 123 -9.42 2.50 -5.82
N TRP A 124 -9.62 3.40 -4.85
CA TRP A 124 -10.03 3.06 -3.49
C TRP A 124 -11.49 2.62 -3.37
N GLU A 125 -12.33 2.87 -4.37
CA GLU A 125 -13.68 2.31 -4.46
C GLU A 125 -13.66 0.98 -5.23
N ARG A 126 -12.78 0.85 -6.22
CA ARG A 126 -12.65 -0.37 -7.04
C ARG A 126 -12.03 -1.54 -6.29
N VAL A 127 -11.02 -1.29 -5.48
CA VAL A 127 -10.30 -2.33 -4.73
C VAL A 127 -10.05 -1.85 -3.29
N PRO A 128 -11.11 -1.70 -2.48
CA PRO A 128 -11.03 -0.98 -1.21
C PRO A 128 -10.30 -1.77 -0.10
N TRP A 129 -9.90 -1.08 0.98
CA TRP A 129 -9.16 -1.68 2.09
C TRP A 129 -10.07 -2.34 3.12
N VAL A 130 -9.76 -3.58 3.52
CA VAL A 130 -10.58 -4.33 4.51
C VAL A 130 -10.52 -3.72 5.91
N GLU A 131 -9.42 -3.07 6.27
CA GLU A 131 -9.18 -2.46 7.59
C GLU A 131 -9.71 -1.02 7.73
N HIS A 132 -10.27 -0.44 6.67
CA HIS A 132 -10.73 0.95 6.67
C HIS A 132 -11.98 1.15 7.57
N ASN A 133 -12.14 2.33 8.18
CA ASN A 133 -13.29 2.68 9.04
C ASN A 133 -14.66 2.33 8.44
N ALA A 134 -14.85 2.62 7.15
CA ALA A 134 -16.10 2.35 6.44
C ALA A 134 -16.17 0.95 5.79
N ALA A 135 -15.16 0.07 5.97
CA ALA A 135 -15.04 -1.20 5.27
C ALA A 135 -16.28 -2.09 5.38
N LYS A 136 -16.83 -2.19 6.60
CA LYS A 136 -18.07 -2.93 6.86
C LYS A 136 -19.22 -2.49 5.95
N GLN A 137 -19.42 -1.18 5.81
CA GLN A 137 -20.54 -0.61 5.06
C GLN A 137 -20.48 -0.92 3.57
N TYR A 138 -19.29 -0.96 2.97
CA TYR A 138 -19.15 -1.10 1.52
C TYR A 138 -18.67 -2.49 1.05
N LEU A 139 -18.14 -3.35 1.94
CA LEU A 139 -17.69 -4.70 1.56
C LEU A 139 -18.74 -5.80 1.75
N GLU A 140 -19.62 -5.68 2.74
CA GLU A 140 -20.61 -6.73 3.05
C GLU A 140 -21.59 -6.92 1.89
N ASN A 141 -22.06 -5.82 1.30
CA ASN A 141 -23.07 -5.83 0.24
C ASN A 141 -22.49 -5.82 -1.19
N ARG A 142 -21.16 -5.87 -1.33
CA ARG A 142 -20.52 -5.86 -2.64
C ARG A 142 -20.73 -7.19 -3.36
N PRO A 143 -21.07 -7.22 -4.66
CA PRO A 143 -21.17 -8.47 -5.41
C PRO A 143 -19.81 -9.16 -5.54
N SER A 144 -19.84 -10.50 -5.63
CA SER A 144 -18.66 -11.30 -5.96
C SER A 144 -18.37 -11.28 -7.47
N PRO A 145 -17.10 -11.49 -7.88
CA PRO A 145 -15.90 -11.55 -7.05
C PRO A 145 -15.52 -10.17 -6.51
N ARG A 146 -15.06 -10.11 -5.24
CA ARG A 146 -14.59 -8.86 -4.62
C ARG A 146 -13.08 -8.75 -4.77
N LEU A 147 -12.63 -7.61 -5.27
CA LEU A 147 -11.23 -7.20 -5.22
C LEU A 147 -11.04 -6.37 -3.97
N ILE A 148 -10.11 -6.77 -3.10
CA ILE A 148 -9.93 -6.18 -1.77
C ILE A 148 -8.44 -5.89 -1.58
N THR A 149 -8.10 -4.77 -0.95
CA THR A 149 -6.74 -4.41 -0.59
C THR A 149 -6.52 -4.59 0.92
N SER A 150 -5.30 -4.89 1.33
CA SER A 150 -4.91 -4.75 2.73
C SER A 150 -3.42 -4.44 2.90
N HIS A 151 -3.11 -3.74 3.99
CA HIS A 151 -1.78 -3.53 4.53
C HIS A 151 -1.56 -4.28 5.85
N LEU A 152 -2.49 -5.15 6.26
CA LEU A 152 -2.35 -5.92 7.48
C LEU A 152 -1.26 -7.00 7.30
N PRO A 153 -0.36 -7.19 8.28
CA PRO A 153 0.49 -8.37 8.32
C PRO A 153 -0.35 -9.62 8.55
N ALA A 154 0.17 -10.79 8.17
CA ALA A 154 -0.59 -12.04 8.22
C ALA A 154 -1.09 -12.39 9.63
N THR A 155 -0.40 -11.91 10.68
CA THR A 155 -0.74 -12.15 12.10
C THR A 155 -2.06 -11.52 12.55
N ILE A 156 -2.56 -10.50 11.85
CA ILE A 156 -3.84 -9.84 12.14
C ILE A 156 -4.69 -9.67 10.87
N PHE A 157 -4.40 -10.45 9.84
CA PHE A 157 -5.20 -10.51 8.60
C PHE A 157 -6.54 -11.24 8.86
N PRO A 158 -7.61 -11.06 8.06
CA PRO A 158 -8.89 -11.74 8.29
C PRO A 158 -8.73 -13.25 8.53
N GLU A 159 -9.09 -13.73 9.73
CA GLU A 159 -8.83 -15.12 10.14
C GLU A 159 -9.46 -16.14 9.19
N LYS A 160 -10.66 -15.82 8.68
CA LYS A 160 -11.41 -16.66 7.73
C LYS A 160 -10.70 -16.84 6.38
N PHE A 161 -9.75 -15.98 6.02
CA PHE A 161 -8.96 -16.15 4.79
C PHE A 161 -8.18 -17.46 4.82
N PHE A 162 -7.55 -17.79 5.94
CA PHE A 162 -6.66 -18.93 6.05
C PHE A 162 -7.39 -20.27 5.85
N THR A 163 -8.68 -20.33 6.18
CA THR A 163 -9.55 -21.50 5.96
C THR A 163 -10.37 -21.46 4.65
N SER A 164 -10.34 -20.36 3.90
CA SER A 164 -11.09 -20.20 2.64
C SER A 164 -10.28 -20.57 1.39
N GLN A 165 -10.93 -20.58 0.22
CA GLN A 165 -10.29 -20.67 -1.10
C GLN A 165 -9.95 -19.30 -1.72
N ALA A 166 -10.20 -18.20 -1.01
CA ALA A 166 -9.86 -16.86 -1.49
C ALA A 166 -8.37 -16.75 -1.83
N LYS A 167 -8.06 -15.95 -2.86
CA LYS A 167 -6.69 -15.79 -3.35
C LYS A 167 -6.05 -14.54 -2.77
N ALA A 168 -4.75 -14.58 -2.50
CA ALA A 168 -3.96 -13.42 -2.13
C ALA A 168 -2.78 -13.21 -3.09
N ILE A 169 -2.58 -11.99 -3.52
CA ILE A 169 -1.43 -11.53 -4.28
C ILE A 169 -0.63 -10.61 -3.36
N TYR A 170 0.59 -11.01 -3.04
CA TYR A 170 1.49 -10.25 -2.19
C TYR A 170 2.62 -9.63 -3.01
N ILE A 171 2.79 -8.31 -2.90
CA ILE A 171 3.90 -7.61 -3.57
C ILE A 171 4.94 -7.22 -2.53
N VAL A 172 6.16 -7.72 -2.73
CA VAL A 172 7.33 -7.29 -1.97
C VAL A 172 8.15 -6.31 -2.80
N ARG A 173 8.68 -5.29 -2.12
CA ARG A 173 9.56 -4.28 -2.69
C ARG A 173 10.77 -4.12 -1.78
N ASP A 174 11.92 -3.78 -2.36
CA ASP A 174 13.14 -3.50 -1.62
C ASP A 174 12.87 -2.49 -0.47
N PRO A 175 13.27 -2.79 0.78
CA PRO A 175 12.94 -1.98 1.93
C PRO A 175 13.54 -0.56 1.86
N LYS A 176 14.67 -0.38 1.15
CA LYS A 176 15.29 0.94 0.97
C LYS A 176 14.43 1.81 0.06
N ASP A 177 13.90 1.23 -1.01
CA ASP A 177 12.96 1.91 -1.91
C ASP A 177 11.63 2.23 -1.23
N VAL A 178 11.12 1.30 -0.42
CA VAL A 178 9.92 1.51 0.41
C VAL A 178 10.15 2.66 1.38
N CYS A 179 11.26 2.67 2.11
CA CYS A 179 11.60 3.72 3.08
C CYS A 179 11.63 5.10 2.42
N VAL A 180 12.33 5.25 1.29
CA VAL A 180 12.38 6.54 0.58
C VAL A 180 11.01 6.95 0.03
N SER A 181 10.26 6.00 -0.54
CA SER A 181 8.90 6.27 -1.03
C SER A 181 7.98 6.73 0.10
N LEU A 182 8.09 6.11 1.28
CA LEU A 182 7.31 6.45 2.45
C LEU A 182 7.72 7.82 3.03
N TYR A 183 9.01 8.13 3.10
CA TYR A 183 9.49 9.46 3.52
C TYR A 183 8.85 10.59 2.71
N HIS A 184 8.91 10.52 1.38
CA HIS A 184 8.25 11.54 0.54
C HIS A 184 6.72 11.53 0.68
N TYR A 185 6.12 10.36 0.89
CA TYR A 185 4.68 10.26 1.14
C TYR A 185 4.28 10.93 2.47
N THR A 186 5.08 10.81 3.53
CA THR A 186 4.79 11.50 4.80
C THR A 186 4.81 13.03 4.67
N LYS A 187 5.59 13.59 3.73
CA LYS A 187 5.60 15.04 3.44
C LYS A 187 4.23 15.56 3.00
N MET A 188 3.51 14.81 2.16
CA MET A 188 2.19 15.22 1.64
C MET A 188 1.02 14.87 2.58
N CYS A 189 1.16 13.86 3.46
CA CYS A 189 0.02 13.31 4.21
C CYS A 189 -0.21 14.03 5.53
N SER A 190 -1.32 14.73 5.76
CA SER A 190 -1.57 15.44 7.03
C SER A 190 -1.67 14.54 8.27
N PHE A 191 -1.90 13.25 8.07
CA PHE A 191 -2.18 12.24 9.09
C PHE A 191 -1.03 11.27 9.36
N LEU A 192 0.15 11.49 8.76
CA LEU A 192 1.35 10.70 9.04
C LEU A 192 2.39 11.52 9.79
N GLU A 193 3.11 10.82 10.66
CA GLU A 193 4.27 11.39 11.34
C GLU A 193 5.35 11.74 10.30
N TYR A 194 5.84 12.97 10.37
CA TYR A 194 6.89 13.47 9.48
C TYR A 194 8.10 13.90 10.31
N ARG A 195 9.29 13.55 9.80
CA ARG A 195 10.60 14.01 10.25
C ARG A 195 11.32 14.61 9.06
N GLU A 196 11.82 15.82 9.23
CA GLU A 196 12.59 16.48 8.18
C GLU A 196 13.94 15.77 7.95
N ASP A 197 14.65 15.48 9.05
CA ASP A 197 15.88 14.68 9.04
C ASP A 197 15.57 13.24 8.59
N PHE A 198 16.26 12.82 7.54
CA PHE A 198 16.02 11.50 6.95
C PHE A 198 16.59 10.37 7.79
N GLY A 199 17.62 10.62 8.60
CA GLY A 199 18.17 9.66 9.57
C GLY A 199 17.17 9.32 10.67
N GLU A 200 16.51 10.33 11.24
CA GLU A 200 15.41 10.12 12.20
C GLU A 200 14.24 9.34 11.57
N PHE A 201 13.92 9.62 10.30
CA PHE A 201 12.90 8.85 9.59
C PHE A 201 13.30 7.37 9.39
N ILE A 202 14.55 7.10 9.04
CA ILE A 202 15.08 5.73 8.91
C ILE A 202 14.96 4.99 10.24
N GLU A 203 15.24 5.64 11.37
CA GLU A 203 15.08 5.04 12.70
C GLU A 203 13.60 4.67 12.98
N LEU A 204 12.66 5.57 12.70
CA LEU A 204 11.22 5.28 12.82
C LEU A 204 10.80 4.10 11.95
N PHE A 205 11.25 4.06 10.70
CA PHE A 205 10.98 2.97 9.77
C PHE A 205 11.54 1.63 10.26
N SER A 206 12.80 1.61 10.68
CA SER A 206 13.52 0.38 11.06
C SER A 206 13.03 -0.20 12.38
N THR A 207 12.59 0.66 13.31
CA THR A 207 12.04 0.23 14.61
C THR A 207 10.54 -0.06 14.57
N GLY A 208 9.88 0.08 13.40
CA GLY A 208 8.45 -0.15 13.25
C GLY A 208 7.57 0.85 14.01
N LYS A 209 8.14 1.96 14.47
CA LYS A 209 7.42 3.10 15.07
C LYS A 209 6.76 3.96 13.98
N ILE A 210 6.12 3.30 13.02
CA ILE A 210 5.44 3.88 11.87
C ILE A 210 4.19 3.04 11.54
N LEU A 211 3.43 3.40 10.49
CA LEU A 211 2.22 2.67 10.09
C LEU A 211 2.54 1.20 9.73
N PHE A 212 1.71 0.28 10.23
CA PHE A 212 1.75 -1.16 9.94
C PHE A 212 3.01 -1.91 10.43
N GLY A 213 3.75 -1.35 11.38
CA GLY A 213 4.85 -2.03 12.07
C GLY A 213 6.13 -2.09 11.24
N THR A 214 7.00 -3.06 11.52
CA THR A 214 8.27 -3.21 10.77
C THR A 214 8.02 -3.83 9.41
N TRP A 215 8.74 -3.37 8.39
CA TRP A 215 8.73 -4.01 7.06
C TRP A 215 9.16 -5.48 7.15
N PHE A 216 10.16 -5.79 7.99
CA PHE A 216 10.71 -7.14 8.11
C PHE A 216 9.70 -8.13 8.67
N ASP A 217 9.03 -7.80 9.78
CA ASP A 217 8.01 -8.68 10.37
C ASP A 217 6.81 -8.81 9.46
N HIS A 218 6.39 -7.71 8.82
CA HIS A 218 5.30 -7.73 7.86
C HIS A 218 5.60 -8.69 6.69
N VAL A 219 6.74 -8.53 6.02
CA VAL A 219 7.11 -9.41 4.89
C VAL A 219 7.32 -10.84 5.36
N LYS A 220 8.04 -11.06 6.47
CA LYS A 220 8.26 -12.40 7.01
C LYS A 220 6.95 -13.12 7.31
N SER A 221 5.96 -12.43 7.88
CA SER A 221 4.65 -13.01 8.20
C SER A 221 3.93 -13.54 6.96
N TRP A 222 4.04 -12.82 5.83
CA TRP A 222 3.39 -13.20 4.57
C TRP A 222 4.19 -14.24 3.78
N LEU A 223 5.53 -14.20 3.83
CA LEU A 223 6.37 -15.19 3.16
C LEU A 223 6.22 -16.60 3.73
N ALA A 224 5.67 -16.75 4.95
CA ALA A 224 5.30 -18.05 5.49
C ALA A 224 4.31 -18.82 4.58
N TYR A 225 3.52 -18.11 3.77
CA TYR A 225 2.50 -18.68 2.87
C TYR A 225 2.96 -18.79 1.42
N LYS A 226 4.24 -18.54 1.11
CA LYS A 226 4.74 -18.45 -0.27
C LYS A 226 4.56 -19.72 -1.13
N ASN A 227 4.37 -20.88 -0.49
CA ASN A 227 4.19 -22.17 -1.16
C ASN A 227 2.71 -22.57 -1.28
N GLU A 228 1.78 -21.76 -0.76
CA GLU A 228 0.35 -22.03 -0.84
C GLU A 228 -0.20 -21.76 -2.25
N LYS A 229 -1.03 -22.66 -2.79
CA LYS A 229 -1.61 -22.50 -4.14
C LYS A 229 -2.48 -21.25 -4.28
N LYS A 230 -3.09 -20.79 -3.19
CA LYS A 230 -3.93 -19.58 -3.13
C LYS A 230 -3.13 -18.29 -2.89
N PHE A 231 -1.80 -18.36 -2.91
CA PHE A 231 -0.92 -17.23 -2.65
C PHE A 231 0.06 -17.00 -3.80
N LEU A 232 0.06 -15.78 -4.36
CA LEU A 232 1.00 -15.37 -5.40
C LEU A 232 1.95 -14.31 -4.85
N LEU A 233 3.23 -14.66 -4.75
CA LEU A 233 4.29 -13.71 -4.47
C LEU A 233 4.79 -13.04 -5.75
N LEU A 234 4.80 -11.71 -5.75
CA LEU A 234 5.37 -10.87 -6.80
C LEU A 234 6.42 -9.92 -6.23
N VAL A 235 7.45 -9.62 -7.03
CA VAL A 235 8.49 -8.66 -6.69
C VAL A 235 8.30 -7.40 -7.53
N TYR A 236 8.23 -6.23 -6.89
CA TYR A 236 7.99 -4.94 -7.56
C TYR A 236 8.96 -4.69 -8.74
N ASP A 237 10.22 -5.07 -8.58
CA ASP A 237 11.27 -4.93 -9.60
C ASP A 237 11.02 -5.81 -10.83
N GLU A 238 10.43 -6.98 -10.64
CA GLU A 238 10.06 -7.89 -11.73
C GLU A 238 8.90 -7.31 -12.53
N LEU A 239 7.91 -6.69 -11.85
CA LEU A 239 6.84 -5.96 -12.54
C LEU A 239 7.38 -4.80 -13.38
N LEU A 240 8.38 -4.08 -12.87
CA LEU A 240 9.02 -3.00 -13.62
C LEU A 240 9.81 -3.51 -14.83
N LYS A 241 10.45 -4.67 -14.70
CA LYS A 241 11.29 -5.26 -15.75
C LYS A 241 10.44 -5.85 -16.88
N ASP A 242 9.37 -6.56 -16.54
CA ASP A 242 8.45 -7.17 -17.48
C ASP A 242 7.01 -7.17 -16.93
N LEU A 243 6.31 -6.06 -17.22
CA LEU A 243 4.91 -5.92 -16.81
C LEU A 243 4.02 -6.93 -17.54
N ARG A 244 4.26 -7.20 -18.83
CA ARG A 244 3.42 -8.09 -19.63
C ARG A 244 3.49 -9.53 -19.12
N GLY A 245 4.70 -10.05 -18.89
CA GLY A 245 4.89 -11.37 -18.28
C GLY A 245 4.29 -11.46 -16.88
N SER A 246 4.39 -10.40 -16.09
CA SER A 246 3.77 -10.32 -14.77
C SER A 246 2.23 -10.38 -14.85
N VAL A 247 1.62 -9.65 -15.80
CA VAL A 247 0.16 -9.68 -16.04
C VAL A 247 -0.30 -11.07 -16.45
N LEU A 248 0.42 -11.75 -17.35
CA LEU A 248 0.09 -13.12 -17.76
C LEU A 248 0.13 -14.09 -16.57
N ARG A 249 1.16 -13.99 -15.71
CA ARG A 249 1.28 -14.80 -14.50
C ARG A 249 0.13 -14.53 -13.50
N ILE A 250 -0.31 -13.27 -13.38
CA ILE A 250 -1.47 -12.92 -12.56
C ILE A 250 -2.76 -13.50 -13.15
N CYS A 251 -2.96 -13.40 -14.47
CA CYS A 251 -4.10 -13.99 -15.17
C CYS A 251 -4.17 -15.51 -14.94
N GLU A 252 -3.06 -16.23 -15.11
CA GLU A 252 -2.97 -17.66 -14.83
C GLU A 252 -3.35 -17.99 -13.38
N PHE A 253 -2.72 -17.31 -12.42
CA PHE A 253 -3.02 -17.48 -11.00
C PHE A 253 -4.50 -17.24 -10.68
N LEU A 254 -5.12 -16.24 -11.30
CA LEU A 254 -6.53 -15.90 -11.09
C LEU A 254 -7.49 -16.83 -11.86
N GLY A 255 -7.02 -17.56 -12.87
CA GLY A 255 -7.86 -18.33 -13.79
C GLY A 255 -8.61 -17.43 -14.78
N LYS A 256 -7.99 -16.31 -15.19
CA LYS A 256 -8.55 -15.34 -16.13
C LYS A 256 -7.93 -15.52 -17.51
N ASN A 257 -8.77 -15.81 -18.50
CA ASN A 257 -8.35 -15.96 -19.89
C ASN A 257 -8.51 -14.62 -20.61
N LEU A 258 -7.40 -13.91 -20.83
CA LEU A 258 -7.35 -12.71 -21.65
C LEU A 258 -6.56 -13.02 -22.93
N ASP A 259 -7.04 -12.53 -24.07
CA ASP A 259 -6.27 -12.60 -25.31
C ASP A 259 -5.12 -11.58 -25.33
N SER A 260 -4.27 -11.64 -26.35
CA SER A 260 -3.11 -10.76 -26.43
C SER A 260 -3.49 -9.27 -26.40
N THR A 261 -4.57 -8.88 -27.09
CA THR A 261 -4.97 -7.48 -27.21
C THR A 261 -5.52 -6.95 -25.90
N MET A 262 -6.28 -7.78 -25.16
CA MET A 262 -6.72 -7.48 -23.81
C MET A 262 -5.54 -7.32 -22.85
N VAL A 263 -4.53 -8.21 -22.92
CA VAL A 263 -3.32 -8.09 -22.11
C VAL A 263 -2.53 -6.83 -22.47
N ASP A 264 -2.40 -6.50 -23.75
CA ASP A 264 -1.74 -5.26 -24.18
C ASP A 264 -2.45 -4.02 -23.63
N SER A 265 -3.79 -4.01 -23.65
CA SER A 265 -4.57 -2.93 -23.04
C SER A 265 -4.35 -2.82 -21.52
N VAL A 266 -4.27 -3.96 -20.81
CA VAL A 266 -3.93 -3.96 -19.37
C VAL A 266 -2.55 -3.32 -19.14
N VAL A 267 -1.54 -3.72 -19.92
CA VAL A 267 -0.16 -3.22 -19.81
C VAL A 267 -0.08 -1.72 -20.09
N GLU A 268 -0.75 -1.25 -21.15
CA GLU A 268 -0.77 0.17 -21.52
C GLU A 268 -1.42 1.02 -20.43
N ASN A 269 -2.62 0.63 -19.97
CA ASN A 269 -3.38 1.40 -18.98
C ASN A 269 -2.79 1.32 -17.58
N ALA A 270 -2.08 0.23 -17.25
CA ALA A 270 -1.32 0.10 -16.01
C ALA A 270 0.09 0.72 -16.09
N SER A 271 0.46 1.38 -17.19
CA SER A 271 1.74 2.06 -17.28
C SER A 271 1.81 3.28 -16.34
N PHE A 272 3.00 3.60 -15.83
CA PHE A 272 3.19 4.73 -14.92
C PHE A 272 2.71 6.06 -15.51
N GLY A 273 2.94 6.28 -16.81
CA GLY A 273 2.54 7.52 -17.50
C GLY A 273 1.02 7.68 -17.55
N VAL A 274 0.30 6.62 -17.95
CA VAL A 274 -1.18 6.65 -18.01
C VAL A 274 -1.77 6.80 -16.62
N MET A 275 -1.34 5.99 -15.65
CA MET A 275 -1.84 6.04 -14.28
C MET A 275 -1.58 7.40 -13.60
N LYS A 276 -0.41 8.01 -13.84
CA LYS A 276 -0.08 9.34 -13.29
C LYS A 276 -1.06 10.41 -13.76
N ASN A 277 -1.58 10.30 -14.99
CA ASN A 277 -2.52 11.25 -15.56
C ASN A 277 -3.99 10.89 -15.31
N ASN A 278 -4.29 9.67 -14.87
CA ASN A 278 -5.65 9.24 -14.52
C ASN A 278 -6.05 9.75 -13.11
N LYS A 279 -6.99 10.70 -13.05
CA LYS A 279 -7.52 11.28 -11.79
C LYS A 279 -8.12 10.24 -10.83
N MET A 280 -8.63 9.13 -11.35
CA MET A 280 -9.21 8.04 -10.55
C MET A 280 -8.15 7.18 -9.85
N VAL A 281 -6.88 7.31 -10.22
CA VAL A 281 -5.78 6.47 -9.71
C VAL A 281 -4.69 7.32 -9.05
N ASN A 282 -4.49 8.56 -9.50
CA ASN A 282 -3.41 9.43 -9.04
C ASN A 282 -3.69 10.17 -7.71
N TYR A 283 -4.83 9.91 -7.06
CA TYR A 283 -5.23 10.50 -5.77
C TYR A 283 -5.45 12.02 -5.80
N THR A 284 -5.53 12.66 -6.97
CA THR A 284 -5.81 14.12 -7.05
C THR A 284 -7.21 14.50 -6.61
N LEU A 285 -8.12 13.52 -6.52
CA LEU A 285 -9.47 13.71 -5.98
C LEU A 285 -9.50 13.73 -4.44
N VAL A 286 -8.42 13.34 -3.77
CA VAL A 286 -8.34 13.42 -2.30
C VAL A 286 -8.08 14.89 -1.91
N PRO A 287 -8.80 15.43 -0.91
CA PRO A 287 -8.64 16.82 -0.51
C PRO A 287 -7.19 17.19 -0.16
N GLU A 288 -6.76 18.41 -0.54
CA GLU A 288 -5.38 18.90 -0.30
C GLU A 288 -5.01 18.92 1.19
N ASN A 289 -5.98 19.16 2.08
CA ASN A 289 -5.75 19.11 3.53
C ASN A 289 -5.53 17.68 4.08
N VAL A 290 -5.72 16.65 3.25
CA VAL A 290 -5.43 15.25 3.56
C VAL A 290 -4.15 14.80 2.84
N LEU A 291 -4.08 15.03 1.53
CA LEU A 291 -2.92 14.73 0.68
C LEU A 291 -2.51 15.97 -0.12
N ASP A 292 -1.53 16.72 0.37
CA ASP A 292 -0.99 17.89 -0.33
C ASP A 292 0.02 17.46 -1.41
N GLN A 293 -0.51 17.16 -2.60
CA GLN A 293 0.31 16.75 -3.73
C GLN A 293 1.18 17.87 -4.32
N LYS A 294 1.02 19.13 -3.89
CA LYS A 294 1.91 20.24 -4.27
C LYS A 294 3.25 20.14 -3.55
N ILE A 295 3.28 19.58 -2.34
CA ILE A 295 4.51 19.30 -1.58
C ILE A 295 5.24 18.10 -2.18
N SER A 296 4.51 17.01 -2.46
CA SER A 296 5.08 15.83 -3.09
C SER A 296 3.99 15.07 -3.86
N PRO A 297 4.17 14.78 -5.16
CA PRO A 297 3.16 14.07 -5.94
C PRO A 297 3.09 12.59 -5.57
N PHE A 298 1.88 12.01 -5.54
CA PHE A 298 1.68 10.60 -5.20
C PHE A 298 2.41 9.67 -6.19
N PHE A 299 2.25 9.94 -7.49
CA PHE A 299 3.03 9.33 -8.58
C PHE A 299 4.38 10.04 -8.73
N ARG A 300 5.33 9.69 -7.87
CA ARG A 300 6.62 10.38 -7.74
C ARG A 300 7.62 10.11 -8.88
N LYS A 301 8.21 8.90 -8.93
CA LYS A 301 9.26 8.53 -9.92
C LYS A 301 9.00 7.21 -10.66
N GLY A 302 8.17 6.30 -10.11
CA GLY A 302 7.80 5.04 -10.80
C GLY A 302 8.96 4.10 -11.14
N LYS A 303 10.10 4.24 -10.46
CA LYS A 303 11.35 3.52 -10.71
C LYS A 303 12.04 3.21 -9.38
N ASN A 304 13.01 2.29 -9.40
CA ASN A 304 13.87 2.01 -8.26
C ASN A 304 14.87 3.15 -8.02
N GLN A 305 15.20 3.38 -6.75
CA GLN A 305 16.28 4.28 -6.36
C GLN A 305 17.60 3.58 -6.62
N LYS A 306 18.30 3.96 -7.68
CA LYS A 306 19.70 3.54 -7.85
C LYS A 306 20.54 4.17 -6.74
N ASN A 307 21.29 3.34 -6.00
CA ASN A 307 22.28 3.75 -5.00
C ASN A 307 21.74 4.61 -3.83
N VAL A 308 20.69 4.15 -3.11
CA VAL A 308 20.17 4.83 -1.90
C VAL A 308 21.30 5.20 -0.91
N GLU A 309 22.28 4.31 -0.73
CA GLU A 309 23.45 4.55 0.14
C GLU A 309 24.37 5.68 -0.36
N LYS A 310 24.58 5.80 -1.68
CA LYS A 310 25.34 6.94 -2.22
C LYS A 310 24.52 8.22 -2.14
N ASN A 311 23.21 8.18 -2.38
CA ASN A 311 22.35 9.38 -2.29
C ASN A 311 22.20 9.86 -0.83
N LEU A 312 22.34 8.96 0.13
CA LEU A 312 22.48 9.25 1.56
C LEU A 312 23.82 9.93 1.90
N GLN A 313 24.89 9.61 1.17
CA GLN A 313 26.21 10.24 1.32
C GLN A 313 26.32 11.59 0.59
N PHE A 314 25.61 11.77 -0.53
CA PHE A 314 25.64 12.96 -1.39
C PHE A 314 24.36 13.80 -1.27
N ASN A 315 24.17 14.47 -0.14
CA ASN A 315 23.32 15.67 0.09
C ASN A 315 21.89 15.76 -0.52
N GLU A 316 21.27 14.68 -1.02
CA GLU A 316 19.92 14.73 -1.63
C GLU A 316 18.81 14.83 -0.57
N TYR A 317 19.13 14.60 0.71
CA TYR A 317 18.20 14.67 1.85
C TYR A 317 18.59 15.79 2.82
N PRO A 318 17.64 16.65 3.24
CA PRO A 318 17.92 17.78 4.12
C PRO A 318 18.30 17.26 5.51
N LYS A 319 19.61 17.30 5.80
CA LYS A 319 20.24 16.80 7.02
C LYS A 319 20.10 15.28 7.17
N VAL A 320 21.25 14.61 7.06
CA VAL A 320 21.44 13.27 7.61
C VAL A 320 22.25 13.53 8.86
N GLY A 321 21.62 13.51 10.04
CA GLY A 321 22.32 13.56 11.33
C GLY A 321 23.37 12.44 11.46
N ALA A 322 23.89 12.21 12.66
CA ALA A 322 24.96 11.24 12.96
C ALA A 322 24.63 9.74 12.69
N VAL A 323 23.69 9.45 11.79
CA VAL A 323 23.23 8.11 11.37
C VAL A 323 24.01 7.59 10.16
N LYS A 324 24.96 8.38 9.59
CA LYS A 324 25.83 7.93 8.48
C LYS A 324 26.56 6.60 8.77
N HIS A 325 26.80 6.29 10.05
CA HIS A 325 27.48 5.07 10.49
C HIS A 325 26.55 3.87 10.76
N ILE A 326 25.23 4.04 10.82
CA ILE A 326 24.28 2.99 11.27
C ILE A 326 23.43 2.43 10.12
N VAL A 327 23.27 3.16 9.00
CA VAL A 327 22.50 2.69 7.83
C VAL A 327 22.89 1.27 7.34
N PRO A 328 24.18 0.90 7.25
CA PRO A 328 24.58 -0.47 6.87
C PRO A 328 24.17 -1.54 7.89
N TYR A 329 23.89 -1.14 9.13
CA TYR A 329 23.49 -2.03 10.23
C TYR A 329 21.96 -2.09 10.40
N LEU A 330 21.22 -1.03 10.02
CA LEU A 330 19.75 -0.99 10.02
C LEU A 330 19.14 -1.74 8.84
N PHE A 331 19.81 -1.69 7.69
CA PHE A 331 19.53 -2.54 6.55
C PHE A 331 20.73 -3.47 6.39
N PRO A 332 20.79 -4.61 7.11
CA PRO A 332 21.83 -5.60 6.83
C PRO A 332 21.87 -5.85 5.32
N SER A 333 23.06 -6.11 4.78
CA SER A 333 23.32 -6.30 3.35
C SER A 333 22.67 -7.56 2.75
N LEU A 334 21.44 -7.88 3.18
CA LEU A 334 20.52 -8.82 2.58
C LEU A 334 19.91 -8.12 1.37
N SER A 335 20.35 -8.52 0.18
CA SER A 335 19.58 -8.23 -1.03
C SER A 335 18.21 -8.88 -0.90
N LEU A 336 17.17 -8.26 -1.49
CA LEU A 336 15.83 -8.84 -1.53
C LEU A 336 15.86 -10.29 -2.08
N GLN A 337 16.76 -10.59 -3.02
CA GLN A 337 17.00 -11.94 -3.53
C GLN A 337 17.56 -12.90 -2.46
N GLY A 338 18.50 -12.46 -1.62
CA GLY A 338 19.02 -13.25 -0.51
C GLY A 338 17.95 -13.52 0.56
N PHE A 339 17.07 -12.54 0.81
CA PHE A 339 15.94 -12.69 1.74
C PHE A 339 14.83 -13.60 1.19
N LEU A 340 14.60 -13.60 -0.12
CA LEU A 340 13.63 -14.47 -0.80
C LEU A 340 14.17 -15.89 -1.07
N GLY A 341 15.47 -16.13 -0.85
CA GLY A 341 16.12 -17.43 -1.02
C GLY A 341 16.48 -17.78 -2.47
N THR A 342 16.58 -16.78 -3.36
CA THR A 342 16.81 -16.99 -4.81
C THR A 342 18.27 -16.75 -5.25
N GLY A 343 19.21 -16.52 -4.32
CA GLY A 343 20.64 -16.38 -4.60
C GLY A 343 21.53 -16.80 -3.41
N LYS A 344 22.78 -17.20 -3.69
CA LYS A 344 23.77 -17.64 -2.67
C LYS A 344 23.86 -16.64 -1.52
N LEU A 345 23.61 -17.13 -0.31
CA LEU A 345 23.62 -16.37 0.94
C LEU A 345 25.07 -16.04 1.33
N THR A 346 25.55 -14.82 1.08
CA THR A 346 26.82 -14.35 1.64
C THR A 346 26.53 -13.44 2.83
N LEU A 347 26.53 -14.02 4.03
CA LEU A 347 26.50 -13.27 5.28
C LEU A 347 27.90 -12.71 5.54
N LEU A 348 28.10 -11.40 5.35
CA LEU A 348 29.26 -10.72 5.92
C LEU A 348 29.02 -10.57 7.43
N LYS A 349 29.59 -11.49 8.22
CA LYS A 349 29.67 -11.37 9.67
C LYS A 349 30.49 -10.12 10.01
N SER A 350 29.84 -9.04 10.43
CA SER A 350 30.51 -7.92 11.07
C SER A 350 30.84 -8.31 12.52
N ARG A 351 32.14 -8.48 12.81
CA ARG A 351 32.66 -8.57 14.17
C ARG A 351 32.40 -7.22 14.87
N VAL A 352 31.60 -7.25 15.92
CA VAL A 352 31.52 -6.15 16.88
C VAL A 352 32.81 -6.16 17.69
N LEU A 353 33.72 -5.23 17.41
CA LEU A 353 34.78 -4.85 18.36
C LEU A 353 34.21 -3.78 19.29
N LEU A 354 33.71 -4.21 20.45
CA LEU A 354 33.50 -3.33 21.59
C LEU A 354 34.89 -2.93 22.11
N SER A 355 35.31 -1.69 21.89
CA SER A 355 36.46 -1.13 22.61
C SER A 355 36.02 -0.85 24.04
N THR A 356 36.30 -1.77 24.96
CA THR A 356 36.26 -1.50 26.40
C THR A 356 37.50 -0.69 26.77
N SER A 357 37.34 0.60 27.07
CA SER A 357 38.37 1.39 27.73
C SER A 357 38.39 1.05 29.22
N SER A 358 39.25 0.12 29.60
CA SER A 358 39.64 -0.11 31.00
C SER A 358 41.06 0.40 31.23
N THR A 359 41.19 1.21 32.28
CA THR A 359 42.36 1.43 33.16
C THR A 359 43.75 1.72 32.56
N ARG A 360 44.30 2.88 32.94
CA ARG A 360 45.72 3.02 33.29
C ARG A 360 45.86 3.68 34.66
N LYS A 361 46.28 2.87 35.63
CA LYS A 361 47.22 3.30 36.67
C LYS A 361 48.62 3.11 36.08
N ILE A 362 49.47 4.13 36.15
CA ILE A 362 50.75 4.09 36.88
C ILE A 362 50.86 5.44 37.57
#